data_AF-A0A3L7PU12-F1
#
_entry.id   AF-A0A3L7PU12-F1
#
_cell.length_a   1.000
_cell.length_b   1.000
_cell.length_c   1.000
_cell.angle_alpha   90.00
_cell.angle_beta   90.00
_cell.angle_gamma   90.00
#
_symmetry.space_group_name_H-M   'P 1'
#
loop_
_entity.id
_entity.type
_entity.pdbx_description
1 polymer ?
#
loop_
_entity_poly.entity_id
_entity_poly.type
_entity_poly.pdbx_seq_one_letter_code
_entity_poly.pdbx_strand_id
1 'polypeptide(L)'
;MVEWIIPLTDFVVIGLLILIGGNLGSFLNVVVHRLPRGESVVHGGSHCPSCGSAIRWHDNVPVLGWLQLRGRCRDCGAMIAARYPLVEAVGAVVIGGVAAAELLSGGRTLPGGAFGVVRPGADNLLLRPDPLLIAVAVLHGWLLFNLLLGAAVEADGRVVPARWSRMALGIALAVVVGWNALLPVGIGIEEPAWMGRGPGRGLGIASCGLACGALLGGSSTPAGRQGLMLVGAILGWQAAACIALLRPVVGWLRALLASLVPPDTPEGAGNCADVTTGEFSESIQSVFASPAGEPPSLIDPGSSPLPEPGPGAVSRPETAGDRGPFLARLVEPIARYLQRRQLPGGDLMVATAAFLLAWRWLWRAVAD
;
A
#
# COMPACT_ATOMS: atom_id res chain seq x y z
N MET A 1 11.61 26.75 27.76
CA MET A 1 11.40 25.29 27.70
C MET A 1 10.48 24.85 26.55
N VAL A 2 9.46 25.63 26.17
CA VAL A 2 8.50 25.24 25.11
C VAL A 2 9.09 25.30 23.68
N GLU A 3 10.08 26.16 23.41
CA GLU A 3 10.65 26.36 22.07
C GLU A 3 11.32 25.12 21.44
N TRP A 4 11.86 24.19 22.24
CA TRP A 4 12.51 22.98 21.72
C TRP A 4 11.59 21.77 21.62
N ILE A 5 10.47 21.76 22.36
CA ILE A 5 9.54 20.62 22.43
C ILE A 5 8.73 20.50 21.14
N ILE A 6 8.29 21.64 20.59
CA ILE A 6 7.50 21.70 19.36
C ILE A 6 8.26 21.13 18.16
N PRO A 7 9.48 21.61 17.80
CA PRO A 7 10.21 21.06 16.66
C PRO A 7 10.55 19.58 16.86
N LEU A 8 10.90 19.14 18.07
CA LEU A 8 11.17 17.73 18.34
C LEU A 8 9.94 16.85 18.10
N THR A 9 8.76 17.30 18.52
CA THR A 9 7.51 16.55 18.32
C THR A 9 7.19 16.43 16.84
N ASP A 10 7.36 17.52 16.07
CA ASP A 10 7.19 17.51 14.62
C ASP A 10 8.16 16.54 13.93
N PHE A 11 9.45 16.57 14.32
CA PHE A 11 10.48 15.66 13.79
C PHE A 11 10.17 14.19 14.10
N VAL A 12 9.71 13.89 15.32
CA VAL A 12 9.33 12.52 15.69
C VAL A 12 8.13 12.07 14.87
N VAL A 13 7.07 12.88 14.82
CA VAL A 13 5.84 12.50 14.11
C VAL A 13 6.07 12.35 12.61
N ILE A 14 6.81 13.26 11.96
CA ILE A 14 7.13 13.09 10.54
C ILE A 14 7.99 11.85 10.29
N GLY A 15 8.96 11.57 11.17
CA GLY A 15 9.76 10.35 11.10
C GLY A 15 8.90 9.09 11.15
N LEU A 16 7.93 9.04 12.06
CA LEU A 16 6.98 7.92 12.15
C LEU A 16 6.10 7.79 10.90
N LEU A 17 5.63 8.91 10.33
CA LEU A 17 4.81 8.90 9.12
C LEU A 17 5.61 8.49 7.87
N ILE A 18 6.88 8.89 7.77
CA ILE A 18 7.82 8.42 6.75
C ILE A 18 8.04 6.90 6.88
N LEU A 19 8.21 6.39 8.10
CA LEU A 19 8.32 4.95 8.33
C LEU A 19 7.05 4.20 7.90
N ILE A 20 5.86 4.74 8.20
CA ILE A 20 4.59 4.18 7.71
C ILE A 20 4.57 4.18 6.17
N GLY A 21 4.99 5.27 5.53
CA GLY A 21 5.12 5.34 4.08
C GLY A 21 6.07 4.30 3.50
N GLY A 22 7.22 4.07 4.14
CA GLY A 22 8.17 3.03 3.74
C GLY A 22 7.59 1.63 3.84
N ASN A 23 6.82 1.35 4.89
CA ASN A 23 6.08 0.09 5.03
C ASN A 23 5.02 -0.08 3.94
N LEU A 24 4.29 0.99 3.61
CA LEU A 24 3.32 0.97 2.53
C LEU A 24 4.00 0.75 1.17
N GLY A 25 5.20 1.32 0.96
CA GLY A 25 6.04 1.04 -0.20
C GLY A 25 6.55 -0.40 -0.24
N SER A 26 6.88 -1.00 0.91
CA SER A 26 7.26 -2.41 0.99
C SER A 26 6.07 -3.32 0.65
N PHE A 27 4.89 -3.02 1.20
CA PHE A 27 3.64 -3.70 0.81
C PHE A 27 3.34 -3.52 -0.67
N LEU A 28 3.58 -2.32 -1.24
CA LEU A 28 3.40 -2.06 -2.67
C LEU A 28 4.23 -3.02 -3.53
N ASN A 29 5.47 -3.35 -3.15
CA ASN A 29 6.28 -4.35 -3.86
C ASN A 29 5.56 -5.72 -3.90
N VAL A 30 4.96 -6.14 -2.79
CA VAL A 30 4.18 -7.39 -2.72
C VAL A 30 2.97 -7.32 -3.66
N VAL A 31 2.22 -6.22 -3.64
CA VAL A 31 1.04 -6.04 -4.52
C VAL A 31 1.47 -6.05 -5.99
N VAL A 32 2.50 -5.30 -6.37
CA VAL A 32 3.02 -5.23 -7.74
C VAL A 32 3.43 -6.62 -8.24
N HIS A 33 4.08 -7.41 -7.39
CA HIS A 33 4.51 -8.76 -7.75
C HIS A 33 3.34 -9.74 -7.89
N ARG A 34 2.47 -9.81 -6.89
CA ARG A 34 1.45 -10.87 -6.76
C ARG A 34 0.18 -10.59 -7.53
N LEU A 35 -0.25 -9.32 -7.57
CA LEU A 35 -1.55 -8.95 -8.11
C LEU A 35 -1.71 -9.35 -9.59
N PRO A 36 -0.75 -9.09 -10.51
CA PRO A 36 -0.87 -9.51 -11.90
C PRO A 36 -0.76 -11.02 -12.10
N ARG A 37 -0.15 -11.75 -11.15
CA ARG A 37 -0.01 -13.21 -11.18
C ARG A 37 -1.24 -13.94 -10.62
N GLY A 38 -2.19 -13.19 -10.05
CA GLY A 38 -3.38 -13.76 -9.43
C GLY A 38 -3.12 -14.43 -8.08
N GLU A 39 -1.94 -14.21 -7.51
CA GLU A 39 -1.56 -14.72 -6.19
C GLU A 39 -2.25 -13.92 -5.07
N SER A 40 -2.30 -14.52 -3.87
CA SER A 40 -2.85 -13.84 -2.70
C SER A 40 -1.93 -12.70 -2.26
N VAL A 41 -2.50 -11.50 -2.14
CA VAL A 41 -1.80 -10.32 -1.59
C VAL A 41 -1.72 -10.37 -0.07
N VAL A 42 -2.62 -11.12 0.58
CA VAL A 42 -2.76 -11.17 2.04
C VAL A 42 -2.09 -12.39 2.66
N HIS A 43 -1.88 -13.47 1.89
CA HIS A 43 -1.31 -14.71 2.41
C HIS A 43 0.09 -14.98 1.83
N GLY A 44 0.99 -15.43 2.70
CA GLY A 44 2.35 -15.82 2.36
C GLY A 44 3.32 -14.68 2.65
N GLY A 45 4.16 -14.82 3.67
CA GLY A 45 5.16 -13.83 4.05
C GLY A 45 6.25 -13.59 2.98
N SER A 46 7.09 -12.60 3.26
CA SER A 46 8.26 -12.25 2.43
C SER A 46 9.30 -13.37 2.45
N HIS A 47 9.72 -13.82 1.27
CA HIS A 47 10.72 -14.88 1.11
C HIS A 47 11.74 -14.51 0.03
N CYS A 48 12.94 -15.08 0.14
CA CYS A 48 13.96 -14.92 -0.90
C CYS A 48 13.50 -15.61 -2.19
N PRO A 49 13.50 -14.93 -3.35
CA PRO A 49 13.10 -15.55 -4.63
C PRO A 49 14.09 -16.61 -5.14
N SER A 50 15.31 -16.67 -4.59
CA SER A 50 16.34 -17.63 -5.01
C SER A 50 16.33 -18.91 -4.16
N CYS A 51 16.36 -18.78 -2.84
CA CYS A 51 16.44 -19.95 -1.94
C CYS A 51 15.12 -20.26 -1.20
N GLY A 52 14.09 -19.42 -1.34
CA GLY A 52 12.81 -19.60 -0.65
C GLY A 52 12.85 -19.38 0.86
N SER A 53 14.00 -19.00 1.44
CA SER A 53 14.08 -18.76 2.88
C SER A 53 13.21 -17.58 3.29
N ALA A 54 12.52 -17.73 4.42
CA ALA A 54 11.71 -16.65 4.98
C ALA A 54 12.61 -15.47 5.39
N ILE A 55 12.22 -14.26 5.01
CA ILE A 55 12.98 -13.05 5.34
C ILE A 55 12.75 -12.74 6.82
N ARG A 56 13.85 -12.57 7.56
CA ARG A 56 13.80 -12.23 8.99
C ARG A 56 13.21 -10.84 9.17
N TRP A 57 12.48 -10.63 10.27
CA TRP A 57 11.80 -9.34 10.51
C TRP A 57 12.74 -8.12 10.45
N HIS A 58 13.97 -8.21 10.95
CA HIS A 58 14.93 -7.08 10.92
C HIS A 58 15.53 -6.85 9.53
N ASP A 59 15.56 -7.88 8.68
CA ASP A 59 15.99 -7.78 7.28
C ASP A 59 14.89 -7.20 6.39
N ASN A 60 13.64 -7.17 6.87
CA ASN A 60 12.48 -6.61 6.17
C ASN A 60 12.23 -5.12 6.48
N VAL A 61 13.07 -4.48 7.31
CA VAL A 61 12.89 -3.05 7.63
C VAL A 61 13.08 -2.21 6.36
N PRO A 62 12.08 -1.41 5.93
CA PRO A 62 12.11 -0.71 4.65
C PRO A 62 13.40 0.11 4.47
N VAL A 63 14.04 -0.04 3.30
CA VAL A 63 15.33 0.54 2.90
C VAL A 63 16.52 0.06 3.74
N LEU A 64 16.42 0.08 5.07
CA LEU A 64 17.50 -0.23 6.00
C LEU A 64 17.93 -1.69 5.94
N GLY A 65 16.99 -2.63 5.82
CA GLY A 65 17.29 -4.06 5.71
C GLY A 65 18.14 -4.36 4.48
N TRP A 66 17.78 -3.79 3.34
CA TRP A 66 18.57 -3.90 2.10
C TRP A 66 19.97 -3.30 2.24
N LEU A 67 20.09 -2.12 2.87
CA LEU A 67 21.39 -1.46 3.11
C LEU A 67 22.29 -2.28 4.05
N GLN A 68 21.74 -2.82 5.13
CA GLN A 68 22.47 -3.68 6.07
C GLN A 68 22.96 -4.96 5.41
N LEU A 69 22.13 -5.54 4.55
CA LEU A 69 22.46 -6.73 3.75
C LEU A 69 23.34 -6.42 2.53
N ARG A 70 23.63 -5.14 2.24
CA ARG A 70 24.35 -4.68 1.05
C ARG A 70 23.76 -5.25 -0.25
N GLY A 71 22.44 -5.34 -0.30
CA GLY A 71 21.70 -5.88 -1.44
C GLY A 71 21.90 -7.37 -1.72
N ARG A 72 22.24 -8.19 -0.71
CA ARG A 72 22.38 -9.64 -0.86
C ARG A 72 21.57 -10.42 0.17
N CYS A 73 20.98 -11.54 -0.24
CA CYS A 73 20.29 -12.43 0.69
C CYS A 73 21.27 -12.93 1.76
N ARG A 74 20.83 -12.95 3.02
CA ARG A 74 21.63 -13.42 4.15
C ARG A 74 21.98 -14.90 4.08
N ASP A 75 21.04 -15.72 3.61
CA ASP A 75 21.19 -17.18 3.65
C ASP A 75 21.89 -17.72 2.39
N CYS A 76 21.56 -17.21 1.19
CA CYS A 76 22.12 -17.71 -0.07
C CYS A 76 23.07 -16.74 -0.80
N GLY A 77 23.22 -15.49 -0.35
CA GLY A 77 24.09 -14.49 -0.98
C GLY A 77 23.58 -13.93 -2.31
N ALA A 78 22.44 -14.40 -2.82
CA ALA A 78 21.86 -13.93 -4.08
C ALA A 78 21.56 -12.41 -4.04
N MET A 79 21.77 -11.72 -5.16
CA MET A 79 21.54 -10.28 -5.23
C MET A 79 20.04 -9.95 -5.16
N ILE A 80 19.71 -8.97 -4.32
CA ILE A 80 18.37 -8.39 -4.19
C ILE A 80 18.35 -7.09 -4.99
N ALA A 81 17.46 -6.99 -5.97
CA ALA A 81 17.40 -5.85 -6.88
C ALA A 81 17.18 -4.52 -6.14
N ALA A 82 17.89 -3.46 -6.54
CA ALA A 82 17.77 -2.11 -5.97
C ALA A 82 16.39 -1.46 -6.18
N ARG A 83 15.55 -2.04 -7.04
CA ARG A 83 14.15 -1.61 -7.23
C ARG A 83 13.33 -1.72 -5.94
N TYR A 84 13.53 -2.78 -5.15
CA TYR A 84 12.76 -3.00 -3.92
C TYR A 84 12.93 -1.84 -2.91
N PRO A 85 14.16 -1.49 -2.48
CA PRO A 85 14.36 -0.36 -1.58
C PRO A 85 14.02 0.99 -2.23
N LEU A 86 14.10 1.12 -3.57
CA LEU A 86 13.67 2.34 -4.25
C LEU A 86 12.15 2.56 -4.12
N VAL A 87 11.34 1.52 -4.33
CA VAL A 87 9.88 1.60 -4.18
C VAL A 87 9.51 1.89 -2.72
N GLU A 88 10.23 1.32 -1.77
CA GLU A 88 10.08 1.63 -0.34
C GLU A 88 10.38 3.10 -0.04
N ALA A 89 11.50 3.63 -0.55
CA ALA A 89 11.87 5.03 -0.39
C ALA A 89 10.84 5.97 -1.04
N VAL A 90 10.33 5.63 -2.23
CA VAL A 90 9.27 6.41 -2.89
C VAL A 90 8.00 6.41 -2.05
N GLY A 91 7.58 5.25 -1.51
CA GLY A 91 6.43 5.17 -0.60
C GLY A 91 6.62 6.05 0.66
N ALA A 92 7.83 6.01 1.23
CA ALA A 92 8.20 6.83 2.40
C ALA A 92 8.10 8.33 2.10
N VAL A 93 8.64 8.77 0.96
CA VAL A 93 8.61 10.17 0.52
C VAL A 93 7.20 10.62 0.18
N VAL A 94 6.42 9.79 -0.51
CA VAL A 94 5.07 10.15 -0.96
C VAL A 94 4.12 10.31 0.24
N ILE A 95 4.06 9.33 1.14
CA ILE A 95 3.20 9.40 2.31
C ILE A 95 3.71 10.44 3.32
N GLY A 96 5.02 10.50 3.54
CA GLY A 96 5.63 11.55 4.36
C GLY A 96 5.36 12.95 3.79
N GLY A 97 5.40 13.10 2.46
CA GLY A 97 5.09 14.33 1.75
C GLY A 97 3.64 14.76 1.92
N VAL A 98 2.68 13.83 1.76
CA VAL A 98 1.25 14.09 2.03
C VAL A 98 1.05 14.48 3.50
N ALA A 99 1.64 13.74 4.43
CA ALA A 99 1.57 14.04 5.85
C ALA A 99 2.13 15.43 6.20
N ALA A 100 3.28 15.80 5.65
CA ALA A 100 3.89 17.11 5.86
C ALA A 100 3.03 18.22 5.24
N ALA A 101 2.60 18.02 3.99
CA ALA A 101 1.83 18.99 3.24
C ALA A 101 0.44 19.20 3.83
N GLU A 102 -0.23 18.17 4.32
CA GLU A 102 -1.62 18.25 4.76
C GLU A 102 -1.75 18.23 6.28
N LEU A 103 -1.26 17.19 6.94
CA LEU A 103 -1.48 17.02 8.39
C LEU A 103 -0.65 18.02 9.21
N LEU A 104 0.66 18.08 8.98
CA LEU A 104 1.55 18.94 9.76
C LEU A 104 1.40 20.42 9.40
N SER A 105 1.02 20.74 8.17
CA SER A 105 0.68 22.12 7.80
C SER A 105 -0.64 22.60 8.40
N GLY A 106 -1.47 21.69 8.95
CA GLY A 106 -2.84 21.99 9.34
C GLY A 106 -3.71 22.35 8.13
N GLY A 107 -3.54 21.64 7.03
CA GLY A 107 -4.30 21.80 5.78
C GLY A 107 -4.08 23.13 5.05
N ARG A 108 -3.02 23.88 5.37
CA ARG A 108 -2.73 25.19 4.74
C ARG A 108 -2.39 25.10 3.26
N THR A 109 -1.92 23.95 2.81
CA THR A 109 -1.63 23.68 1.39
C THR A 109 -2.88 23.33 0.60
N LEU A 110 -3.99 22.99 1.28
CA LEU A 110 -5.24 22.64 0.63
C LEU A 110 -5.97 23.89 0.14
N PRO A 111 -6.64 23.83 -1.01
CA PRO A 111 -7.32 24.98 -1.61
C PRO A 111 -8.41 25.56 -0.70
N GLY A 112 -8.67 26.86 -0.80
CA GLY A 112 -9.80 27.51 -0.15
C GLY A 112 -9.67 27.75 1.36
N GLY A 113 -8.53 27.43 1.98
CA GLY A 113 -8.25 27.77 3.39
C GLY A 113 -9.17 27.10 4.42
N ALA A 114 -9.95 26.09 4.02
CA ALA A 114 -11.01 25.49 4.82
C ALA A 114 -10.51 24.81 6.12
N PHE A 115 -9.26 24.36 6.13
CA PHE A 115 -8.66 23.59 7.21
C PHE A 115 -7.72 24.40 8.11
N GLY A 116 -7.62 25.72 7.90
CA GLY A 116 -6.64 26.58 8.57
C GLY A 116 -6.77 26.62 10.09
N VAL A 117 -6.22 25.61 10.78
CA VAL A 117 -6.09 25.61 12.23
C VAL A 117 -5.08 26.68 12.64
N VAL A 118 -5.34 27.33 13.78
CA VAL A 118 -4.56 28.44 14.35
C VAL A 118 -3.07 28.10 14.50
N ARG A 119 -2.70 26.81 14.56
CA ARG A 119 -1.30 26.37 14.66
C ARG A 119 -1.01 25.14 13.77
N PRO A 120 0.01 25.21 12.90
CA PRO A 120 0.57 24.04 12.25
C PRO A 120 1.42 23.26 13.27
N GLY A 121 1.69 21.99 12.98
CA GLY A 121 2.53 21.15 13.82
C GLY A 121 1.84 19.85 14.24
N ALA A 122 2.67 18.94 14.72
CA ALA A 122 2.26 17.66 15.26
C ALA A 122 1.45 17.80 16.57
N ASP A 123 1.66 18.89 17.31
CA ASP A 123 0.88 19.22 18.50
C ASP A 123 -0.61 19.34 18.17
N ASN A 124 -0.96 20.02 17.08
CA ASN A 124 -2.35 20.13 16.65
C ASN A 124 -2.92 18.78 16.20
N LEU A 125 -2.15 18.02 15.40
CA LEU A 125 -2.57 16.68 14.96
C LEU A 125 -2.84 15.72 16.13
N LEU A 126 -2.00 15.76 17.17
CA LEU A 126 -2.09 14.85 18.31
C LEU A 126 -3.13 15.30 19.35
N LEU A 127 -3.22 16.60 19.63
CA LEU A 127 -4.09 17.13 20.69
C LEU A 127 -5.50 17.45 20.19
N ARG A 128 -5.65 17.80 18.91
CA ARG A 128 -6.92 18.19 18.29
C ARG A 128 -7.01 17.63 16.86
N PRO A 129 -7.07 16.29 16.71
CA PRO A 129 -7.16 15.67 15.41
C PRO A 129 -8.43 16.13 14.68
N ASP A 130 -8.26 16.79 13.54
CA ASP A 130 -9.37 17.10 12.63
C ASP A 130 -9.70 15.84 11.80
N PRO A 131 -10.85 15.19 12.03
CA PRO A 131 -11.20 13.95 11.33
C PRO A 131 -11.38 14.14 9.83
N LEU A 132 -11.81 15.33 9.39
CA LEU A 132 -11.96 15.62 7.96
C LEU A 132 -10.58 15.74 7.31
N LEU A 133 -9.65 16.49 7.91
CA LEU A 133 -8.28 16.62 7.39
C LEU A 133 -7.56 15.27 7.33
N ILE A 134 -7.72 14.44 8.38
CA ILE A 134 -7.16 13.08 8.39
C ILE A 134 -7.76 12.23 7.27
N ALA A 135 -9.08 12.30 7.07
CA ALA A 135 -9.74 11.55 6.00
C ALA A 135 -9.31 12.02 4.60
N VAL A 136 -9.08 13.32 4.39
CA VAL A 136 -8.51 13.86 3.15
C VAL A 136 -7.12 13.29 2.90
N ALA A 137 -6.22 13.33 3.90
CA ALA A 137 -4.86 12.80 3.77
C ALA A 137 -4.85 11.29 3.49
N VAL A 138 -5.74 10.52 4.12
CA VAL A 138 -5.89 9.07 3.85
C VAL A 138 -6.40 8.84 2.43
N LEU A 139 -7.37 9.62 1.96
CA LEU A 139 -7.90 9.52 0.60
C LEU A 139 -6.86 9.88 -0.46
N HIS A 140 -6.04 10.91 -0.23
CA HIS A 140 -4.92 11.24 -1.10
C HIS A 140 -3.81 10.18 -1.06
N GLY A 141 -3.51 9.61 0.12
CA GLY A 141 -2.63 8.45 0.24
C GLY A 141 -3.12 7.25 -0.56
N TRP A 142 -4.43 6.95 -0.50
CA TRP A 142 -5.08 5.91 -1.31
C TRP A 142 -4.96 6.17 -2.82
N LEU A 143 -5.20 7.41 -3.25
CA LEU A 143 -5.04 7.83 -4.64
C LEU A 143 -3.60 7.59 -5.11
N LEU A 144 -2.62 8.12 -4.38
CA LEU A 144 -1.20 8.02 -4.75
C LEU A 144 -0.70 6.57 -4.72
N PHE A 145 -1.14 5.76 -3.75
CA PHE A 145 -0.83 4.33 -3.71
C PHE A 145 -1.29 3.60 -4.99
N ASN A 146 -2.53 3.85 -5.43
CA ASN A 146 -3.05 3.22 -6.65
C ASN A 146 -2.38 3.76 -7.92
N LEU A 147 -1.98 5.03 -7.96
CA LEU A 147 -1.20 5.59 -9.07
C LEU A 147 0.19 4.96 -9.14
N LEU A 148 0.87 4.80 -8.00
CA LEU A 148 2.18 4.14 -7.93
C LEU A 148 2.09 2.66 -8.29
N LEU A 149 1.06 1.95 -7.81
CA LEU A 149 0.79 0.56 -8.19
C LEU A 149 0.62 0.41 -9.70
N GLY A 150 -0.23 1.25 -10.30
CA GLY A 150 -0.47 1.26 -11.74
C GLY A 150 0.83 1.49 -12.52
N ALA A 151 1.58 2.52 -12.15
CA ALA A 151 2.86 2.84 -12.77
C ALA A 151 3.89 1.71 -12.63
N ALA A 152 4.00 1.10 -11.45
CA ALA A 152 4.96 0.03 -11.19
C ALA A 152 4.62 -1.29 -11.91
N VAL A 153 3.33 -1.64 -12.00
CA VAL A 153 2.87 -2.82 -12.75
C VAL A 153 3.07 -2.63 -14.25
N GLU A 154 2.77 -1.44 -14.79
CA GLU A 154 3.01 -1.14 -16.21
C GLU A 154 4.51 -1.06 -16.53
N ALA A 155 5.33 -0.58 -15.61
CA ALA A 155 6.79 -0.62 -15.75
C ALA A 155 7.33 -2.06 -15.86
N ASP A 156 6.60 -3.06 -15.35
CA ASP A 156 6.90 -4.49 -15.53
C ASP A 156 6.34 -5.08 -16.83
N GLY A 157 5.76 -4.27 -17.71
CA GLY A 157 5.07 -4.73 -18.92
C GLY A 157 3.80 -5.52 -18.62
N ARG A 158 3.24 -5.38 -17.42
CA ARG A 158 2.03 -6.08 -16.96
C ARG A 158 0.86 -5.11 -16.90
N VAL A 159 -0.35 -5.68 -16.83
CA VAL A 159 -1.58 -4.91 -16.71
C VAL A 159 -2.18 -5.14 -15.33
N VAL A 160 -2.69 -4.06 -14.71
CA VAL A 160 -3.42 -4.16 -13.44
C VAL A 160 -4.72 -4.93 -13.68
N PRO A 161 -5.01 -6.00 -12.93
CA PRO A 161 -6.25 -6.74 -13.07
C PRO A 161 -7.49 -5.87 -12.85
N ALA A 162 -8.46 -5.94 -13.77
CA ALA A 162 -9.68 -5.11 -13.73
C ALA A 162 -10.50 -5.25 -12.44
N ARG A 163 -10.39 -6.39 -11.73
CA ARG A 163 -11.01 -6.58 -10.40
C ARG A 163 -10.46 -5.59 -9.36
N TRP A 164 -9.14 -5.38 -9.34
CA TRP A 164 -8.50 -4.44 -8.43
C TRP A 164 -8.88 -3.02 -8.81
N SER A 165 -8.83 -2.71 -10.10
CA SER A 165 -9.18 -1.38 -10.62
C SER A 165 -10.60 -0.97 -10.24
N ARG A 166 -11.58 -1.88 -10.43
CA ARG A 166 -12.98 -1.64 -10.07
C ARG A 166 -13.18 -1.55 -8.56
N MET A 167 -12.52 -2.39 -7.78
CA MET A 167 -12.55 -2.30 -6.31
C MET A 167 -12.02 -0.94 -5.85
N ALA A 168 -10.86 -0.52 -6.37
CA ALA A 168 -10.24 0.70 -5.91
C ALA A 168 -11.03 1.95 -6.26
N LEU A 169 -11.63 1.95 -7.45
CA LEU A 169 -12.56 2.98 -7.87
C LEU A 169 -13.85 2.96 -7.05
N GLY A 170 -14.41 1.78 -6.78
CA GLY A 170 -15.63 1.61 -5.99
C GLY A 170 -15.47 2.09 -4.56
N ILE A 171 -14.33 1.79 -3.92
CA ILE A 171 -14.00 2.30 -2.57
C ILE A 171 -13.89 3.83 -2.60
N ALA A 172 -13.14 4.39 -3.55
CA ALA A 172 -13.00 5.84 -3.68
C ALA A 172 -14.38 6.51 -3.83
N LEU A 173 -15.24 5.97 -4.70
CA LEU A 173 -16.60 6.48 -4.92
C LEU A 173 -17.48 6.39 -3.68
N ALA A 174 -17.49 5.24 -3.00
CA ALA A 174 -18.26 5.06 -1.78
C ALA A 174 -17.86 6.08 -0.71
N VAL A 175 -16.56 6.33 -0.55
CA VAL A 175 -16.01 7.30 0.40
C VAL A 175 -16.42 8.73 0.03
N VAL A 176 -16.17 9.18 -1.21
CA VAL A 176 -16.46 10.58 -1.60
C VAL A 176 -17.95 10.87 -1.73
N VAL A 177 -18.78 9.88 -2.08
CA VAL A 177 -20.24 10.04 -2.12
C VAL A 177 -20.82 10.04 -0.71
N GLY A 178 -20.36 9.13 0.15
CA GLY A 178 -20.81 9.04 1.55
C GLY A 178 -20.35 10.22 2.40
N TRP A 179 -19.19 10.79 2.10
CA TRP A 179 -18.61 11.91 2.81
C TRP A 179 -18.11 12.98 1.83
N ASN A 180 -19.05 13.66 1.17
CA ASN A 180 -18.74 14.65 0.13
C ASN A 180 -17.97 15.90 0.59
N ALA A 181 -17.84 16.13 1.90
CA ALA A 181 -16.95 17.14 2.45
C ALA A 181 -15.48 16.86 2.13
N LEU A 182 -15.14 15.64 1.70
CA LEU A 182 -13.80 15.26 1.22
C LEU A 182 -13.46 15.82 -0.17
N LEU A 183 -14.43 16.37 -0.90
CA LEU A 183 -14.20 16.85 -2.26
C LEU A 183 -13.64 18.28 -2.25
N PRO A 184 -12.48 18.52 -2.89
CA PRO A 184 -11.83 19.82 -2.88
C PRO A 184 -12.49 20.85 -3.81
N VAL A 185 -13.36 20.42 -4.74
CA VAL A 185 -13.94 21.29 -5.77
C VAL A 185 -15.39 20.89 -6.07
N GLY A 186 -16.16 21.86 -6.56
CA GLY A 186 -17.49 21.63 -7.12
C GLY A 186 -17.48 21.22 -8.59
N ILE A 187 -18.66 21.14 -9.20
CA ILE A 187 -18.81 20.91 -10.66
C ILE A 187 -18.41 22.18 -11.42
N GLY A 188 -18.81 23.35 -10.93
CA GLY A 188 -18.42 24.65 -11.48
C GLY A 188 -17.00 25.08 -11.09
N ILE A 189 -16.47 26.06 -11.83
CA ILE A 189 -15.09 26.57 -11.67
C ILE A 189 -14.98 27.51 -10.44
N GLU A 190 -16.05 28.25 -10.11
CA GLU A 190 -16.07 29.23 -9.02
C GLU A 190 -16.72 28.69 -7.73
N GLU A 191 -17.02 27.39 -7.68
CA GLU A 191 -17.66 26.81 -6.51
C GLU A 191 -16.67 26.67 -5.33
N PRO A 192 -17.05 27.05 -4.10
CA PRO A 192 -16.08 27.02 -3.01
C PRO A 192 -15.73 25.58 -2.60
N ALA A 193 -14.46 25.39 -2.26
CA ALA A 193 -13.86 24.12 -1.89
C ALA A 193 -14.41 23.59 -0.55
N TRP A 194 -14.42 22.27 -0.36
CA TRP A 194 -14.65 21.59 0.93
C TRP A 194 -16.00 21.80 1.63
N MET A 195 -16.99 22.41 0.96
CA MET A 195 -18.31 22.53 1.56
C MET A 195 -19.05 21.20 1.56
N GLY A 196 -19.52 20.80 2.75
CA GLY A 196 -20.50 19.73 2.94
C GLY A 196 -21.76 20.05 2.14
N ARG A 197 -21.90 19.40 0.99
CA ARG A 197 -23.03 19.61 0.08
C ARG A 197 -24.00 18.45 0.25
N GLY A 198 -25.25 18.59 -0.21
CA GLY A 198 -26.24 17.51 -0.08
C GLY A 198 -25.78 16.20 -0.77
N PRO A 199 -26.32 15.04 -0.37
CA PRO A 199 -25.89 13.71 -0.83
C PRO A 199 -25.87 13.55 -2.36
N GLY A 200 -26.75 14.24 -3.11
CA GLY A 200 -26.77 14.19 -4.57
C GLY A 200 -25.63 14.94 -5.30
N ARG A 201 -25.01 15.94 -4.65
CA ARG A 201 -23.95 16.75 -5.27
C ARG A 201 -22.60 16.03 -5.30
N GLY A 202 -22.26 15.28 -4.25
CA GLY A 202 -21.03 14.48 -4.21
C GLY A 202 -20.99 13.43 -5.32
N LEU A 203 -22.13 12.74 -5.53
CA LEU A 203 -22.29 11.82 -6.66
C LEU A 203 -22.12 12.52 -8.02
N GLY A 204 -22.68 13.72 -8.18
CA GLY A 204 -22.53 14.51 -9.41
C GLY A 204 -21.07 14.86 -9.69
N ILE A 205 -20.34 15.43 -8.71
CA ILE A 205 -18.93 15.79 -8.84
C ILE A 205 -18.07 14.56 -9.18
N ALA A 206 -18.22 13.48 -8.41
CA ALA A 206 -17.46 12.27 -8.62
C ALA A 206 -17.77 11.64 -9.99
N SER A 207 -19.04 11.64 -10.43
CA SER A 207 -19.45 11.11 -11.74
C SER A 207 -18.90 11.96 -12.90
N CYS A 208 -18.95 13.28 -12.79
CA CYS A 208 -18.34 14.18 -13.77
C CYS A 208 -16.82 13.97 -13.85
N GLY A 209 -16.16 13.84 -12.70
CA GLY A 209 -14.74 13.53 -12.59
C GLY A 209 -14.36 12.20 -13.23
N LEU A 210 -15.10 11.13 -12.92
CA LEU A 210 -14.95 9.81 -13.53
C LEU A 210 -15.10 9.85 -15.05
N ALA A 211 -16.17 10.48 -15.54
CA ALA A 211 -16.47 10.57 -16.96
C ALA A 211 -15.35 11.33 -17.69
N CYS A 212 -14.93 12.48 -17.14
CA CYS A 212 -13.81 13.26 -17.67
C CYS A 212 -12.51 12.44 -17.71
N GLY A 213 -12.15 11.78 -16.61
CA GLY A 213 -10.96 10.92 -16.55
C GLY A 213 -11.03 9.73 -17.51
N ALA A 214 -12.20 9.11 -17.68
CA ALA A 214 -12.39 8.00 -18.60
C ALA A 214 -12.28 8.43 -20.07
N LEU A 215 -12.78 9.61 -20.42
CA LEU A 215 -12.70 10.21 -21.77
C LEU A 215 -11.27 10.63 -22.10
N LEU A 216 -10.65 11.44 -21.23
CA LEU A 216 -9.28 11.93 -21.41
C LEU A 216 -8.23 10.82 -21.30
N GLY A 217 -8.56 9.74 -20.58
CA GLY A 217 -7.74 8.54 -20.47
C GLY A 217 -7.85 7.58 -21.66
N GLY A 218 -8.71 7.84 -22.65
CA GLY A 218 -8.93 6.92 -23.78
C GLY A 218 -7.68 6.64 -24.61
N SER A 219 -6.76 7.59 -24.72
CA SER A 219 -5.48 7.45 -25.43
C SER A 219 -4.33 6.94 -24.55
N SER A 220 -4.62 6.56 -23.30
CA SER A 220 -3.61 6.18 -22.31
C SER A 220 -3.48 4.67 -22.17
N THR A 221 -2.43 4.25 -21.48
CA THR A 221 -2.33 2.90 -20.94
C THR A 221 -3.50 2.60 -19.99
N PRO A 222 -3.86 1.31 -19.77
CA PRO A 222 -4.96 0.95 -18.87
C PRO A 222 -4.84 1.55 -17.46
N ALA A 223 -3.66 1.52 -16.85
CA ALA A 223 -3.43 2.14 -15.55
C ALA A 223 -3.42 3.67 -15.64
N GLY A 224 -2.93 4.24 -16.74
CA GLY A 224 -3.03 5.68 -16.98
C GLY A 224 -4.47 6.18 -17.09
N ARG A 225 -5.36 5.43 -17.75
CA ARG A 225 -6.80 5.71 -17.81
C ARG A 225 -7.46 5.59 -16.44
N GLN A 226 -7.20 4.50 -15.74
CA GLN A 226 -7.71 4.29 -14.39
C GLN A 226 -7.23 5.37 -13.42
N GLY A 227 -5.96 5.76 -13.51
CA GLY A 227 -5.37 6.82 -12.70
C GLY A 227 -6.10 8.14 -12.89
N LEU A 228 -6.39 8.53 -14.14
CA LEU A 228 -7.20 9.72 -14.42
C LEU A 228 -8.63 9.61 -13.89
N MET A 229 -9.24 8.43 -13.94
CA MET A 229 -10.57 8.22 -13.36
C MET A 229 -10.55 8.40 -11.83
N LEU A 230 -9.53 7.87 -11.13
CA LEU A 230 -9.36 8.04 -9.69
C LEU A 230 -9.08 9.49 -9.32
N VAL A 231 -8.18 10.16 -10.04
CA VAL A 231 -7.92 11.60 -9.90
C VAL A 231 -9.21 12.39 -10.08
N GLY A 232 -9.97 12.11 -11.14
CA GLY A 232 -11.24 12.79 -11.40
C GLY A 232 -12.26 12.57 -10.29
N ALA A 233 -12.42 11.33 -9.82
CA ALA A 233 -13.38 10.99 -8.77
C ALA A 233 -13.05 11.64 -7.42
N ILE A 234 -11.76 11.76 -7.08
CA ILE A 234 -11.29 12.22 -5.77
C ILE A 234 -11.03 13.73 -5.76
N LEU A 235 -10.38 14.27 -6.79
CA LEU A 235 -9.94 15.65 -6.87
C LEU A 235 -10.81 16.53 -7.79
N GLY A 236 -11.77 15.93 -8.50
CA GLY A 236 -12.63 16.61 -9.46
C GLY A 236 -12.13 16.54 -10.91
N TRP A 237 -13.04 16.84 -11.84
CA TRP A 237 -12.76 16.80 -13.28
C TRP A 237 -11.68 17.80 -13.70
N GLN A 238 -11.59 18.92 -12.99
CA GLN A 238 -10.59 19.97 -13.22
C GLN A 238 -9.17 19.40 -13.08
N ALA A 239 -8.92 18.62 -12.02
CA ALA A 239 -7.63 17.99 -11.79
C ALA A 239 -7.31 16.94 -12.87
N ALA A 240 -8.29 16.12 -13.27
CA ALA A 240 -8.11 15.15 -14.34
C ALA A 240 -7.79 15.83 -15.68
N ALA A 241 -8.47 16.93 -16.01
CA ALA A 241 -8.21 17.73 -17.20
C ALA A 241 -6.81 18.34 -17.18
N CYS A 242 -6.42 19.01 -16.10
CA CYS A 242 -5.08 19.58 -15.94
C CYS A 242 -3.99 18.53 -16.11
N ILE A 243 -4.11 17.37 -15.45
CA ILE A 243 -3.13 16.29 -15.56
C ILE A 243 -3.08 15.72 -16.98
N ALA A 244 -4.22 15.54 -17.65
CA ALA A 244 -4.26 15.07 -19.02
C ALA A 244 -3.57 16.04 -19.99
N LEU A 245 -3.70 17.36 -19.78
CA LEU A 245 -3.06 18.39 -20.60
C LEU A 245 -1.53 18.44 -20.43
N LEU A 246 -0.99 17.97 -19.31
CA LEU A 246 0.46 17.90 -19.09
C LEU A 246 1.14 16.73 -19.81
N ARG A 247 0.39 15.76 -20.33
CA ARG A 247 0.93 14.57 -21.01
C ARG A 247 1.83 14.85 -22.20
N PRO A 248 1.45 15.70 -23.18
CA PRO A 248 2.35 16.01 -24.30
C PRO A 248 3.66 16.65 -23.81
N VAL A 249 3.62 17.46 -22.75
CA VAL A 249 4.82 18.05 -22.14
C VAL A 249 5.71 16.96 -21.55
N VAL A 250 5.14 16.01 -20.81
CA VAL A 250 5.91 14.86 -20.26
C VAL A 250 6.47 13.99 -21.38
N GLY A 251 5.72 13.73 -22.44
CA GLY A 251 6.17 12.98 -23.61
C GLY A 251 7.34 13.68 -24.32
N TRP A 252 7.23 14.99 -24.51
CA TRP A 252 8.30 15.82 -25.06
C TRP A 252 9.55 15.82 -24.18
N LEU A 253 9.40 15.98 -22.86
CA LEU A 253 10.51 15.92 -21.91
C LEU A 253 11.22 14.56 -21.95
N ARG A 254 10.48 13.45 -22.04
CA ARG A 254 11.06 12.11 -22.18
C ARG A 254 11.83 11.95 -23.49
N ALA A 255 11.26 12.42 -24.59
CA ALA A 255 11.94 12.39 -25.89
C ALA A 255 13.21 13.25 -25.89
N LEU A 256 13.16 14.43 -25.26
CA LEU A 256 14.31 15.31 -25.09
C LEU A 256 15.40 14.63 -24.24
N LEU A 257 15.05 14.08 -23.08
CA LEU A 257 16.00 13.35 -22.24
C LEU A 257 16.61 12.14 -22.96
N ALA A 258 15.81 11.39 -23.71
CA ALA A 258 16.31 10.28 -24.52
C ALA A 258 17.27 10.74 -25.62
N SER A 259 17.08 11.95 -26.18
CA SER A 259 18.02 12.51 -27.17
C SER A 259 19.34 13.01 -26.55
N LEU A 260 19.36 13.30 -25.25
CA LEU A 260 20.55 13.75 -24.51
C LEU A 260 21.38 12.59 -23.95
N VAL A 261 20.79 11.40 -23.80
CA VAL A 261 21.51 10.18 -23.42
C VAL A 261 21.98 9.52 -24.72
N PRO A 262 23.29 9.55 -25.04
CA PRO A 262 23.78 8.83 -26.20
C PRO A 262 23.42 7.35 -26.05
N PRO A 263 22.96 6.67 -27.12
CA PRO A 263 22.70 5.24 -27.05
C PRO A 263 23.99 4.54 -26.59
N ASP A 264 23.88 3.61 -25.64
CA ASP A 264 25.01 2.78 -25.22
C ASP A 264 25.63 2.16 -26.49
N THR A 265 26.84 2.61 -26.85
CA THR A 265 27.63 1.96 -27.87
C THR A 265 27.94 0.55 -27.36
N PRO A 266 27.71 -0.53 -28.12
CA PRO A 266 28.00 -1.90 -27.68
C PRO A 266 29.51 -2.22 -27.55
N GLU A 267 30.36 -1.20 -27.44
CA GLU A 267 31.82 -1.33 -27.25
C GLU A 267 32.12 -1.47 -25.75
N GLY A 268 31.90 -2.69 -25.25
CA GLY A 268 32.15 -3.06 -23.86
C GLY A 268 31.71 -4.47 -23.49
N ALA A 269 31.02 -5.19 -24.38
CA ALA A 269 30.82 -6.64 -24.28
C ALA A 269 32.11 -7.40 -24.68
N GLY A 270 33.23 -7.08 -24.01
CA GLY A 270 34.42 -7.91 -24.00
C GLY A 270 34.37 -8.84 -22.81
N ASN A 271 34.21 -10.14 -23.07
CA ASN A 271 34.48 -11.26 -22.14
C ASN A 271 33.60 -11.40 -20.87
N CYS A 272 32.28 -11.46 -21.03
CA CYS A 272 31.42 -12.17 -20.07
C CYS A 272 30.50 -13.20 -20.75
N ALA A 273 30.91 -13.71 -21.92
CA ALA A 273 30.18 -14.74 -22.67
C ALA A 273 30.65 -16.19 -22.37
N ASP A 274 31.64 -16.39 -21.49
CA ASP A 274 32.19 -17.71 -21.15
C ASP A 274 32.05 -18.02 -19.66
N VAL A 275 30.82 -18.08 -19.14
CA VAL A 275 30.42 -18.98 -18.04
C VAL A 275 28.99 -19.46 -18.31
N THR A 276 28.90 -20.40 -19.26
CA THR A 276 27.98 -21.55 -19.29
C THR A 276 26.48 -21.32 -19.07
N THR A 277 25.79 -20.83 -20.12
CA THR A 277 24.38 -21.19 -20.41
C THR A 277 24.25 -22.44 -21.32
N GLY A 278 25.31 -23.25 -21.44
CA GLY A 278 25.33 -24.47 -22.24
C GLY A 278 25.15 -25.78 -21.47
N GLU A 279 25.54 -25.84 -20.20
CA GLU A 279 25.53 -27.11 -19.42
C GLU A 279 24.34 -27.24 -18.45
N PHE A 280 23.60 -26.15 -18.18
CA PHE A 280 22.44 -26.19 -17.27
C PHE A 280 21.15 -26.68 -17.93
N SER A 281 21.10 -26.74 -19.27
CA SER A 281 19.91 -27.19 -20.03
C SER A 281 19.83 -28.72 -20.19
N GLU A 282 20.96 -29.44 -20.15
CA GLU A 282 20.94 -30.90 -20.29
C GLU A 282 20.64 -31.63 -18.99
N SER A 283 21.04 -31.07 -17.84
CA SER A 283 20.78 -31.69 -16.51
C SER A 283 19.34 -31.58 -16.02
N ILE A 284 18.52 -30.67 -16.57
CA ILE A 284 17.09 -30.59 -16.24
C ILE A 284 16.26 -31.52 -17.14
N GLN A 285 16.64 -31.68 -18.42
CA GLN A 285 15.93 -32.60 -19.31
C GLN A 285 16.14 -34.08 -18.96
N SER A 286 17.28 -34.45 -18.37
CA SER A 286 17.51 -35.82 -17.88
C SER A 286 16.75 -36.17 -16.59
N VAL A 287 16.24 -35.19 -15.85
CA VAL A 287 15.41 -35.41 -14.64
C VAL A 287 13.93 -35.57 -14.99
N PHE A 288 13.48 -34.99 -16.11
CA PHE A 288 12.08 -35.06 -16.56
C PHE A 288 11.83 -36.07 -17.70
N ALA A 289 12.85 -36.80 -18.15
CA ALA A 289 12.71 -37.89 -19.11
C ALA A 289 12.72 -39.25 -18.38
N SER A 290 11.55 -39.70 -17.92
CA SER A 290 11.28 -41.13 -17.73
C SER A 290 10.02 -41.51 -18.52
N PRO A 291 10.00 -42.67 -19.18
CA PRO A 291 9.04 -42.97 -20.24
C PRO A 291 7.67 -43.28 -19.66
N ALA A 292 6.64 -42.95 -20.45
CA ALA A 292 5.24 -43.28 -20.18
C ALA A 292 5.06 -44.75 -19.81
N GLY A 293 4.83 -45.02 -18.52
CA GLY A 293 4.30 -46.27 -18.01
C GLY A 293 2.78 -46.21 -17.92
N GLU A 294 2.13 -47.29 -18.34
CA GLU A 294 0.67 -47.52 -18.37
C GLU A 294 -0.12 -47.04 -17.15
N PRO A 295 -1.38 -46.60 -17.33
CA PRO A 295 -2.24 -46.22 -16.22
C PRO A 295 -2.58 -47.45 -15.35
N PRO A 296 -2.53 -47.34 -14.01
CA PRO A 296 -2.87 -48.46 -13.15
C PRO A 296 -4.37 -48.76 -13.19
N SER A 297 -4.66 -50.07 -13.25
CA SER A 297 -5.99 -50.68 -13.28
C SER A 297 -6.79 -50.42 -11.99
N LEU A 298 -8.10 -50.31 -12.17
CA LEU A 298 -9.11 -50.36 -11.12
C LEU A 298 -8.94 -51.63 -10.27
N ILE A 299 -8.65 -51.47 -8.99
CA ILE A 299 -8.69 -52.55 -7.99
C ILE A 299 -10.03 -52.49 -7.25
N ASP A 300 -10.71 -53.62 -7.30
CA ASP A 300 -11.98 -54.03 -6.71
C ASP A 300 -11.97 -53.95 -5.16
N PRO A 301 -12.98 -53.36 -4.48
CA PRO A 301 -13.00 -53.29 -3.03
C PRO A 301 -13.60 -54.58 -2.43
N GLY A 302 -12.74 -55.56 -2.16
CA GLY A 302 -13.12 -56.82 -1.51
C GLY A 302 -12.27 -57.17 -0.29
N SER A 303 -12.90 -57.14 0.89
CA SER A 303 -12.60 -57.89 2.13
C SER A 303 -11.31 -57.61 2.92
N SER A 304 -11.44 -56.84 4.01
CA SER A 304 -11.11 -57.28 5.40
C SER A 304 -11.36 -56.14 6.42
N PRO A 305 -11.70 -56.47 7.69
CA PRO A 305 -12.54 -55.61 8.54
C PRO A 305 -11.75 -54.56 9.33
N LEU A 306 -12.35 -53.37 9.45
CA LEU A 306 -11.92 -52.34 10.41
C LEU A 306 -12.41 -52.72 11.83
N PRO A 307 -11.62 -52.47 12.88
CA PRO A 307 -12.05 -52.73 14.26
C PRO A 307 -13.11 -51.72 14.69
N GLU A 308 -14.18 -52.20 15.34
CA GLU A 308 -15.24 -51.37 15.91
C GLU A 308 -14.73 -50.49 17.07
N PRO A 309 -15.15 -49.21 17.16
CA PRO A 309 -14.99 -48.44 18.38
C PRO A 309 -16.14 -48.78 19.34
N GLY A 310 -15.78 -49.24 20.54
CA GLY A 310 -16.71 -49.54 21.63
C GLY A 310 -17.50 -48.33 22.15
N PRO A 311 -18.60 -48.55 22.89
CA PRO A 311 -19.57 -47.52 23.23
C PRO A 311 -19.11 -46.71 24.45
N GLY A 312 -18.94 -45.40 24.30
CA GLY A 312 -18.61 -44.54 25.44
C GLY A 312 -18.69 -43.05 25.14
N ALA A 313 -19.72 -42.42 25.72
CA ALA A 313 -19.87 -40.97 25.94
C ALA A 313 -20.14 -40.07 24.71
N VAL A 314 -21.41 -40.00 24.34
CA VAL A 314 -22.03 -38.85 23.67
C VAL A 314 -21.93 -37.63 24.59
N SER A 315 -21.11 -36.64 24.26
CA SER A 315 -21.18 -35.29 24.82
C SER A 315 -21.94 -34.37 23.87
N ARG A 316 -23.03 -33.78 24.39
CA ARG A 316 -23.96 -32.82 23.78
C ARG A 316 -23.27 -31.58 23.19
N PRO A 317 -23.94 -30.85 22.26
CA PRO A 317 -23.41 -29.63 21.68
C PRO A 317 -23.33 -28.54 22.75
N GLU A 318 -22.14 -27.99 22.97
CA GLU A 318 -21.97 -26.80 23.80
C GLU A 318 -22.64 -25.60 23.13
N THR A 319 -23.51 -25.00 23.92
CA THR A 319 -24.35 -23.86 23.66
C THR A 319 -23.55 -22.61 23.33
N ALA A 320 -24.13 -21.80 22.44
CA ALA A 320 -23.76 -20.41 22.18
C ALA A 320 -23.45 -19.63 23.48
N GLY A 321 -22.17 -19.38 23.72
CA GLY A 321 -21.66 -18.60 24.83
C GLY A 321 -20.89 -17.38 24.34
N ASP A 322 -21.53 -16.21 24.43
CA ASP A 322 -20.93 -14.91 24.69
C ASP A 322 -19.80 -14.43 23.74
N ARG A 323 -20.18 -13.99 22.53
CA ARG A 323 -19.37 -13.08 21.70
C ARG A 323 -19.72 -11.62 22.02
N GLY A 324 -19.43 -11.17 23.24
CA GLY A 324 -19.26 -9.73 23.49
C GLY A 324 -18.13 -9.17 22.60
N PRO A 325 -18.18 -7.90 22.17
CA PRO A 325 -17.18 -7.35 21.26
C PRO A 325 -15.79 -7.47 21.88
N PHE A 326 -14.90 -8.19 21.19
CA PHE A 326 -13.50 -8.44 21.57
C PHE A 326 -12.74 -7.17 22.00
N LEU A 327 -13.12 -6.01 21.44
CA LEU A 327 -12.64 -4.68 21.81
C LEU A 327 -12.88 -4.33 23.29
N ALA A 328 -14.03 -4.73 23.87
CA ALA A 328 -14.35 -4.43 25.26
C ALA A 328 -13.43 -5.18 26.25
N ARG A 329 -12.99 -6.40 25.91
CA ARG A 329 -12.07 -7.19 26.76
C ARG A 329 -10.63 -6.65 26.75
N LEU A 330 -10.26 -5.88 25.72
CA LEU A 330 -8.92 -5.32 25.52
C LEU A 330 -8.79 -3.90 26.09
N VAL A 331 -9.86 -3.11 26.03
CA VAL A 331 -9.88 -1.70 26.47
C VAL A 331 -10.08 -1.58 27.98
N GLU A 332 -10.89 -2.46 28.57
CA GLU A 332 -11.31 -2.38 29.97
C GLU A 332 -10.16 -2.46 31.00
N PRO A 333 -9.15 -3.35 30.86
CA PRO A 333 -8.02 -3.41 31.80
C PRO A 333 -7.11 -2.17 31.72
N ILE A 334 -6.97 -1.61 30.51
CA ILE A 334 -6.13 -0.43 30.23
C ILE A 334 -6.80 0.83 30.80
N ALA A 335 -8.11 0.98 30.62
CA ALA A 335 -8.89 2.07 31.21
C ALA A 335 -8.77 2.06 32.75
N ARG A 336 -8.92 0.90 33.39
CA ARG A 336 -8.78 0.77 34.87
C ARG A 336 -7.36 0.95 35.39
N TYR A 337 -6.34 0.67 34.58
CA TYR A 337 -4.94 0.92 34.94
C TYR A 337 -4.62 2.42 34.87
N LEU A 338 -5.13 3.12 33.85
CA LEU A 338 -4.94 4.56 33.65
C LEU A 338 -5.73 5.41 34.65
N GLN A 339 -6.94 4.99 35.00
CA GLN A 339 -7.80 5.69 35.97
C GLN A 339 -7.23 5.68 37.40
N ARG A 340 -6.41 4.68 37.74
CA ARG A 340 -5.77 4.56 39.07
C ARG A 340 -4.56 5.45 39.29
N ARG A 341 -3.98 6.05 38.24
CA ARG A 341 -2.65 6.69 38.34
C ARG A 341 -2.65 8.22 38.40
N GLN A 342 -3.76 8.95 38.29
CA GLN A 342 -3.86 10.43 38.43
C GLN A 342 -2.56 11.20 38.08
N LEU A 343 -1.94 10.94 36.92
CA LEU A 343 -0.68 11.57 36.52
C LEU A 343 -0.97 12.64 35.45
N PRO A 344 -0.62 13.92 35.68
CA PRO A 344 -0.66 14.95 34.65
C PRO A 344 0.51 14.68 33.68
N GLY A 345 0.20 14.15 32.49
CA GLY A 345 1.18 13.79 31.46
C GLY A 345 1.00 12.43 30.80
N GLY A 346 -0.10 11.71 31.08
CA GLY A 346 -0.36 10.36 30.57
C GLY A 346 -0.57 10.25 29.05
N ASP A 347 -0.96 11.32 28.37
CA ASP A 347 -1.41 11.24 26.97
C ASP A 347 -0.26 10.88 26.00
N LEU A 348 0.96 11.35 26.24
CA LEU A 348 2.10 11.06 25.36
C LEU A 348 2.59 9.62 25.49
N MET A 349 2.62 9.06 26.71
CA MET A 349 2.99 7.65 26.92
C MET A 349 1.90 6.69 26.43
N VAL A 350 0.63 7.05 26.56
CA VAL A 350 -0.50 6.27 26.05
C VAL A 350 -0.52 6.31 24.52
N ALA A 351 -0.29 7.48 23.91
CA ALA A 351 -0.15 7.59 22.46
C ALA A 351 1.07 6.81 21.94
N THR A 352 2.21 6.85 22.64
CA THR A 352 3.41 6.09 22.28
C THR A 352 3.18 4.58 22.42
N ALA A 353 2.50 4.13 23.49
CA ALA A 353 2.19 2.72 23.68
C ALA A 353 1.15 2.22 22.68
N ALA A 354 0.09 2.99 22.44
CA ALA A 354 -0.91 2.69 21.41
C ALA A 354 -0.28 2.66 20.02
N PHE A 355 0.63 3.59 19.73
CA PHE A 355 1.43 3.61 18.50
C PHE A 355 2.33 2.38 18.38
N LEU A 356 3.09 2.01 19.43
CA LEU A 356 3.95 0.82 19.40
C LEU A 356 3.16 -0.48 19.27
N LEU A 357 1.95 -0.54 19.82
CA LEU A 357 1.04 -1.68 19.67
C LEU A 357 0.39 -1.73 18.29
N ALA A 358 -0.04 -0.59 17.75
CA ALA A 358 -0.53 -0.48 16.37
C ALA A 358 0.58 -0.79 15.36
N TRP A 359 1.80 -0.32 15.63
CA TRP A 359 3.02 -0.62 14.88
C TRP A 359 3.33 -2.11 14.93
N ARG A 360 3.33 -2.73 16.12
CA ARG A 360 3.54 -4.18 16.26
C ARG A 360 2.46 -5.00 15.57
N TRP A 361 1.22 -4.52 15.54
CA TRP A 361 0.12 -5.17 14.83
C TRP A 361 0.24 -5.05 13.32
N LEU A 362 0.46 -3.83 12.80
CA LEU A 362 0.72 -3.57 11.39
C LEU A 362 1.94 -4.36 10.91
N TRP A 363 2.96 -4.46 11.75
CA TRP A 363 4.19 -5.20 11.46
C TRP A 363 3.99 -6.70 11.43
N ARG A 364 3.15 -7.27 12.30
CA ARG A 364 2.73 -8.68 12.20
C ARG A 364 1.89 -8.94 10.96
N ALA A 365 0.99 -8.03 10.62
CA ALA A 365 0.16 -8.14 9.42
C ALA A 365 0.95 -8.04 8.09
N VAL A 366 2.14 -7.45 8.12
CA VAL A 366 3.07 -7.40 6.96
C VAL A 366 4.08 -8.56 6.98
N ALA A 367 4.37 -9.12 8.15
CA ALA A 367 5.35 -10.19 8.33
C ALA A 367 4.76 -11.61 8.12
N ASP A 368 3.48 -11.82 8.41
CA ASP A 368 2.76 -13.11 8.27
C ASP A 368 2.07 -13.23 6.89
#